data_AF-G3V3Z2-F1
#
_entry.id   AF-G3V3Z2-F1
#
_cell.length_a   1.000
_cell.length_b   1.000
_cell.length_c   1.000
_cell.angle_alpha   90.00
_cell.angle_beta   90.00
_cell.angle_gamma   90.00
#
_symmetry.space_group_name_H-M   'P 1'
#
loop_
_entity.id
_entity.type
_entity.pdbx_description
1 polymer ?
#
loop_
_entity_poly.entity_id
_entity_poly.type
_entity_poly.pdbx_seq_one_letter_code
_entity_poly.pdbx_strand_id
1 'polypeptide(L)'
;MVVPSLKLQDLIEEIRGAKTQAQEREVIQKECAHIRASFRDGDPVHRHRQLAKLLYVHMLGYPAHFGQMECLKLIASSRFTDKRVGYLGAMLLLDERHDAHLLITNSIKNDLSQGIQPVQGLALCTLSTMGSAEMC
;
A
#
# COMPACT_ATOMS: atom_id res chain seq x y z
N MET A 1 20.07 -19.76 -3.29
CA MET A 1 19.35 -19.25 -4.48
C MET A 1 18.25 -18.33 -3.97
N VAL A 2 18.32 -17.03 -4.24
CA VAL A 2 17.27 -16.09 -3.84
C VAL A 2 16.11 -16.28 -4.81
N VAL A 3 14.97 -16.80 -4.33
CA VAL A 3 13.77 -16.96 -5.15
C VAL A 3 13.28 -15.56 -5.54
N PRO A 4 13.02 -15.29 -6.84
CA PRO A 4 12.54 -13.99 -7.28
C PRO A 4 11.15 -13.69 -6.69
N SER A 5 10.91 -12.42 -6.36
CA SER A 5 9.63 -11.96 -5.80
C SER A 5 8.49 -12.22 -6.77
N LEU A 6 7.41 -12.85 -6.29
CA LEU A 6 6.26 -13.24 -7.10
C LEU A 6 5.50 -12.02 -7.64
N LYS A 7 4.82 -12.16 -8.79
CA LYS A 7 3.78 -11.18 -9.16
C LYS A 7 2.58 -11.36 -8.24
N LEU A 8 1.70 -10.35 -8.20
CA LEU A 8 0.50 -10.41 -7.36
C LEU A 8 -0.39 -11.61 -7.71
N GLN A 9 -0.58 -11.92 -9.00
CA GLN A 9 -1.38 -13.06 -9.46
C GLN A 9 -0.77 -14.38 -8.97
N ASP A 10 0.53 -14.58 -9.18
CA ASP A 10 1.24 -15.78 -8.74
C ASP A 10 1.17 -15.96 -7.21
N LEU A 11 1.29 -14.89 -6.43
CA LEU A 11 1.13 -14.93 -4.98
C LEU A 11 -0.29 -15.36 -4.57
N ILE A 12 -1.31 -14.81 -5.23
CA ILE A 12 -2.72 -15.17 -4.98
C ILE A 12 -2.93 -16.66 -5.27
N GLU A 13 -2.39 -17.16 -6.38
CA GLU A 13 -2.48 -18.57 -6.75
C GLU A 13 -1.78 -19.48 -5.75
N GLU A 14 -0.56 -19.13 -5.33
CA GLU A 14 0.21 -19.90 -4.35
C GLU A 14 -0.48 -19.95 -2.98
N ILE A 15 -1.01 -18.82 -2.51
CA ILE A 15 -1.79 -18.74 -1.26
C ILE A 15 -3.07 -19.58 -1.37
N ARG A 16 -3.83 -19.45 -2.46
CA ARG A 16 -5.08 -20.22 -2.66
C ARG A 16 -4.83 -21.71 -2.85
N GLY A 17 -3.63 -22.10 -3.27
CA GLY A 17 -3.20 -23.49 -3.41
C GLY A 17 -2.77 -24.13 -2.09
N ALA A 18 -2.62 -23.37 -1.00
CA ALA A 18 -2.26 -23.90 0.30
C ALA A 18 -3.34 -24.85 0.84
N LYS A 19 -2.94 -26.05 1.26
CA LYS A 19 -3.87 -27.07 1.76
C LYS A 19 -4.16 -26.92 3.25
N THR A 20 -3.32 -26.18 3.96
CA THR A 20 -3.44 -25.95 5.40
C THR A 20 -3.16 -24.50 5.73
N GLN A 21 -3.70 -24.03 6.86
CA GLN A 21 -3.41 -22.68 7.36
C GLN A 21 -1.91 -22.48 7.66
N ALA A 22 -1.19 -23.55 8.03
CA ALA A 22 0.26 -23.47 8.24
C ALA A 22 1.01 -23.20 6.93
N GLN A 23 0.63 -23.85 5.83
CA GLN A 23 1.21 -23.61 4.52
C GLN A 23 0.91 -22.20 4.02
N GLU A 24 -0.33 -21.72 4.18
CA GLU A 24 -0.69 -20.34 3.85
C GLU A 24 0.20 -19.33 4.60
N ARG A 25 0.36 -19.54 5.91
CA ARG A 25 1.22 -18.70 6.76
C ARG A 25 2.67 -18.70 6.28
N GLU A 26 3.21 -19.85 5.87
CA GLU A 26 4.59 -19.97 5.38
C GLU A 26 4.81 -19.15 4.10
N VAL A 27 3.91 -19.27 3.12
CA VAL A 27 3.94 -18.50 1.86
C VAL A 27 3.89 -17.01 2.15
N ILE A 28 2.96 -16.58 3.02
CA ILE A 28 2.81 -15.17 3.39
C ILE A 28 4.05 -14.64 4.12
N GLN A 29 4.60 -15.39 5.07
CA GLN A 29 5.79 -14.96 5.81
C GLN A 29 7.00 -14.78 4.90
N LYS A 30 7.19 -15.72 3.96
CA LYS A 30 8.24 -15.66 2.96
C LYS A 30 8.08 -14.44 2.06
N GLU A 31 6.89 -14.20 1.52
CA GLU A 31 6.66 -13.05 0.64
C GLU A 31 6.77 -11.73 1.40
N CYS A 32 6.26 -11.64 2.63
CA CYS A 32 6.44 -10.44 3.46
C CYS A 32 7.92 -10.15 3.76
N ALA A 33 8.78 -11.17 3.90
CA ALA A 33 10.21 -10.96 4.03
C ALA A 33 10.81 -10.34 2.76
N HIS A 34 10.41 -10.83 1.58
CA HIS A 34 10.81 -10.24 0.29
C HIS A 34 10.33 -8.80 0.12
N ILE A 35 9.06 -8.50 0.46
CA ILE A 35 8.50 -7.15 0.39
C ILE A 35 9.30 -6.20 1.30
N ARG A 36 9.61 -6.60 2.54
CA ARG A 36 10.41 -5.79 3.48
C ARG A 36 11.81 -5.50 2.95
N ALA A 37 12.47 -6.48 2.35
CA ALA A 37 13.77 -6.27 1.72
C ALA A 37 13.65 -5.28 0.55
N SER A 38 12.66 -5.46 -0.32
CA SER A 38 12.44 -4.58 -1.47
C SER A 38 12.13 -3.13 -1.07
N PHE A 39 11.37 -2.90 0.01
CA PHE A 39 11.13 -1.56 0.53
C PHE A 39 12.40 -0.88 1.06
N ARG A 40 13.33 -1.66 1.64
CA ARG A 40 14.62 -1.16 2.13
C ARG A 40 15.56 -0.77 0.99
N ASP A 41 15.59 -1.57 -0.08
CA ASP A 41 16.47 -1.34 -1.24
C ASP A 41 16.02 -0.11 -2.05
N GLY A 42 14.78 0.34 -1.87
CA GLY A 42 14.34 1.66 -2.30
C GLY A 42 13.95 1.76 -3.78
N ASP A 43 13.93 0.66 -4.55
CA ASP A 43 13.57 0.66 -5.97
C ASP A 43 12.16 1.23 -6.20
N PRO A 44 12.04 2.45 -6.75
CA PRO A 44 10.76 3.13 -6.93
C PRO A 44 9.90 2.48 -8.03
N VAL A 45 10.51 1.77 -8.99
CA VAL A 45 9.80 1.23 -10.16
C VAL A 45 8.83 0.13 -9.74
N HIS A 46 9.18 -0.65 -8.72
CA HIS A 46 8.44 -1.83 -8.30
C HIS A 46 7.68 -1.64 -6.98
N ARG A 47 7.82 -0.50 -6.30
CA ARG A 47 7.22 -0.23 -4.99
C ARG A 47 5.70 -0.42 -4.97
N HIS A 48 4.97 0.09 -5.97
CA HIS A 48 3.51 -0.11 -6.05
C HIS A 48 3.11 -1.58 -6.18
N ARG A 49 3.91 -2.42 -6.85
CA ARG A 49 3.64 -3.87 -6.97
C ARG A 49 3.82 -4.58 -5.64
N GLN A 50 4.87 -4.23 -4.91
CA GLN A 50 5.13 -4.79 -3.58
C GLN A 50 4.06 -4.36 -2.59
N LEU A 51 3.63 -3.09 -2.63
CA LEU A 51 2.53 -2.63 -1.80
C LEU A 51 1.21 -3.33 -2.16
N ALA A 52 0.88 -3.52 -3.44
CA ALA A 52 -0.33 -4.23 -3.83
C ALA A 52 -0.39 -5.68 -3.28
N LYS A 53 0.74 -6.39 -3.27
CA LYS A 53 0.84 -7.71 -2.61
C LYS A 53 0.62 -7.62 -1.11
N LEU A 54 1.20 -6.62 -0.46
CA LEU A 54 1.02 -6.41 0.96
C LEU A 54 -0.44 -6.08 1.32
N LEU A 55 -1.14 -5.30 0.49
CA LEU A 55 -2.57 -5.01 0.67
C LEU A 55 -3.43 -6.27 0.54
N TYR A 56 -3.08 -7.18 -0.39
CA TYR A 56 -3.76 -8.47 -0.46
C TYR A 56 -3.55 -9.31 0.81
N VAL A 57 -2.32 -9.39 1.29
CA VAL A 57 -1.99 -10.06 2.57
C VAL A 57 -2.77 -9.43 3.74
N HIS A 58 -2.89 -8.11 3.77
CA HIS A 58 -3.70 -7.41 4.78
C HIS A 58 -5.18 -7.79 4.72
N MET A 59 -5.77 -7.87 3.52
CA MET A 59 -7.17 -8.27 3.35
C MET A 59 -7.45 -9.71 3.81
N LEU A 60 -6.43 -10.57 3.84
CA LEU A 60 -6.51 -11.91 4.44
C LEU A 60 -6.40 -11.92 5.98
N GLY A 61 -6.24 -10.75 6.60
CA GLY A 61 -6.15 -10.58 8.07
C GLY A 61 -4.73 -10.64 8.62
N TYR A 62 -3.70 -10.62 7.78
CA TYR A 62 -2.30 -10.69 8.22
C TYR A 62 -1.69 -9.31 8.48
N PRO A 63 -0.68 -9.20 9.38
CA PRO A 63 -0.06 -7.93 9.71
C PRO A 63 0.64 -7.26 8.52
N ALA A 64 0.30 -5.99 8.27
CA ALA A 64 0.82 -5.22 7.14
C ALA A 64 1.29 -3.79 7.50
N HIS A 65 1.33 -3.45 8.80
CA HIS A 65 1.64 -2.09 9.27
C HIS A 65 2.99 -1.54 8.77
N PHE A 66 3.96 -2.41 8.47
CA PHE A 66 5.26 -1.97 7.91
C PHE A 66 5.15 -1.33 6.51
N GLY A 67 3.99 -1.43 5.84
CA GLY A 67 3.72 -0.78 4.56
C GLY A 67 3.16 0.65 4.66
N GLN A 68 2.81 1.14 5.86
CA GLN A 68 2.16 2.45 6.03
C GLN A 68 2.98 3.60 5.40
N MET A 69 4.28 3.66 5.70
CA MET A 69 5.15 4.71 5.16
C MET A 69 5.33 4.59 3.64
N GLU A 70 5.28 3.38 3.09
CA GLU A 70 5.36 3.17 1.64
C GLU A 70 4.10 3.65 0.92
N CYS A 71 2.93 3.63 1.58
CA CYS A 71 1.72 4.25 1.05
C CYS A 71 1.93 5.76 0.84
N LEU A 72 2.44 6.45 1.86
CA LEU A 72 2.72 7.88 1.81
C LEU A 72 3.77 8.24 0.74
N LYS A 73 4.84 7.45 0.63
CA LYS A 73 5.86 7.62 -0.43
C LYS A 73 5.26 7.49 -1.83
N LEU A 74 4.33 6.56 -2.03
CA LEU A 74 3.66 6.37 -3.32
C LEU A 74 2.64 7.48 -3.63
N ILE A 75 1.94 8.00 -2.62
CA ILE A 75 1.08 9.17 -2.78
C ILE A 75 1.90 10.40 -3.20
N ALA A 76 3.12 10.56 -2.67
CA ALA A 76 4.01 11.64 -3.07
C ALA A 76 4.62 11.49 -4.49
N SER A 77 4.45 10.33 -5.15
CA SER A 77 4.93 10.10 -6.51
C SER A 77 4.17 10.95 -7.53
N SER A 78 4.82 11.32 -8.63
CA SER A 78 4.18 11.97 -9.78
C SER A 78 3.42 10.99 -10.68
N ARG A 79 3.64 9.68 -10.52
CA ARG A 79 3.00 8.65 -11.36
C ARG A 79 1.61 8.32 -10.83
N PHE A 80 0.60 8.41 -11.68
CA PHE A 80 -0.78 8.09 -11.30
C PHE A 80 -0.94 6.68 -10.73
N THR A 81 -0.27 5.68 -11.30
CA THR A 81 -0.32 4.29 -10.80
C THR A 81 0.19 4.18 -9.37
N ASP A 82 1.26 4.89 -9.04
CA ASP A 82 1.81 4.91 -7.69
C ASP A 82 0.83 5.61 -6.74
N LYS A 83 0.34 6.80 -7.09
CA LYS A 83 -0.68 7.53 -6.32
C LYS A 83 -1.91 6.67 -6.04
N ARG A 84 -2.44 5.99 -7.06
CA ARG A 84 -3.63 5.14 -6.96
C ARG A 84 -3.45 4.01 -5.95
N VAL A 85 -2.31 3.31 -5.99
CA VAL A 85 -2.03 2.23 -5.03
C VAL A 85 -1.70 2.80 -3.64
N GLY A 86 -1.01 3.94 -3.57
CA GLY A 86 -0.71 4.64 -2.33
C GLY A 86 -1.96 5.09 -1.58
N TYR A 87 -2.91 5.73 -2.28
CA TYR A 87 -4.20 6.14 -1.70
C TYR A 87 -5.07 4.96 -1.28
N LEU A 88 -5.10 3.88 -2.06
CA LEU A 88 -5.76 2.65 -1.64
C LEU A 88 -5.12 2.07 -0.36
N GLY A 89 -3.79 2.01 -0.33
CA GLY A 89 -3.07 1.51 0.84
C GLY A 89 -3.25 2.39 2.06
N ALA A 90 -3.35 3.70 1.87
CA ALA A 90 -3.68 4.66 2.92
C ALA A 90 -5.04 4.33 3.57
N MET A 91 -6.09 4.20 2.76
CA MET A 91 -7.44 3.87 3.26
C MET A 91 -7.52 2.53 4.00
N LEU A 92 -6.64 1.58 3.69
CA LEU A 92 -6.63 0.26 4.31
C LEU A 92 -5.71 0.15 5.52
N LEU A 93 -4.55 0.81 5.50
CA LEU A 93 -3.47 0.56 6.46
C LEU A 93 -3.19 1.71 7.42
N LEU A 94 -3.51 2.95 7.08
CA LEU A 94 -3.18 4.09 7.94
C LEU A 94 -4.14 4.15 9.12
N ASP A 95 -3.57 4.21 10.32
CA ASP A 95 -4.26 4.55 11.56
C ASP A 95 -4.08 6.05 11.87
N GLU A 96 -4.83 6.57 12.84
CA GLU A 96 -4.80 7.98 13.27
C GLU A 96 -3.51 8.40 14.01
N ARG A 97 -2.38 7.75 13.73
CA ARG A 97 -1.08 8.20 14.24
C ARG A 97 -0.79 9.59 13.69
N HIS A 98 -0.51 10.51 14.62
CA HIS A 98 -0.43 11.95 14.36
C HIS A 98 0.45 12.31 13.15
N ASP A 99 1.65 11.73 13.04
CA ASP A 99 2.59 12.04 11.95
C ASP A 99 2.08 11.58 10.57
N ALA A 100 1.46 10.40 10.50
CA ALA A 100 0.96 9.86 9.25
C ALA A 100 -0.30 10.60 8.78
N HIS A 101 -1.13 11.04 9.74
CA HIS A 101 -2.30 11.88 9.50
C HIS A 101 -1.91 13.25 8.89
N LEU A 102 -0.90 13.92 9.44
CA LEU A 102 -0.42 15.20 8.90
C LEU A 102 0.12 15.05 7.46
N LEU A 103 0.87 13.99 7.20
CA LEU A 103 1.43 13.74 5.86
C LEU A 103 0.35 13.47 4.82
N ILE A 104 -0.65 12.65 5.14
CA ILE A 104 -1.74 12.36 4.19
C ILE A 104 -2.63 13.58 3.96
N THR A 105 -2.92 14.38 4.98
CA THR A 105 -3.69 15.62 4.85
C THR A 105 -2.99 16.61 3.92
N ASN A 106 -1.67 16.77 4.07
CA ASN A 106 -0.87 17.61 3.17
C ASN A 106 -0.89 17.05 1.73
N SER A 107 -0.72 15.74 1.56
CA SER A 107 -0.80 15.11 0.23
C SER A 107 -2.15 15.31 -0.44
N ILE A 108 -3.26 15.13 0.28
CA ILE A 108 -4.62 15.35 -0.23
C ILE A 108 -4.79 16.80 -0.67
N LYS A 109 -4.40 17.78 0.17
CA LYS A 109 -4.47 19.20 -0.17
C LYS A 109 -3.71 19.52 -1.46
N ASN A 110 -2.48 19.01 -1.58
CA ASN A 110 -1.67 19.23 -2.77
C ASN A 110 -2.30 18.61 -4.01
N ASP A 111 -2.77 17.36 -3.92
CA ASP A 111 -3.37 16.65 -5.05
C ASP A 111 -4.73 17.23 -5.48
N LEU A 112 -5.50 17.81 -4.55
CA LEU A 112 -6.71 18.59 -4.88
C LEU A 112 -6.39 19.88 -5.64
N SER A 113 -5.23 20.50 -5.37
CA SER A 113 -4.83 21.78 -6.00
C SER A 113 -4.16 21.65 -7.38
N GLN A 114 -3.71 20.47 -7.77
CA GLN A 114 -2.91 20.26 -9.00
C GLN A 114 -3.72 20.38 -10.31
N GLY A 115 -5.05 20.38 -10.26
CA GLY A 115 -5.91 20.47 -11.45
C GLY A 115 -5.97 19.21 -12.33
N ILE A 116 -5.39 18.10 -11.88
CA ILE A 116 -5.41 16.82 -12.59
C ILE A 116 -6.62 16.00 -12.10
N GLN A 117 -7.71 16.00 -12.88
CA GLN A 117 -9.00 15.42 -12.47
C GLN A 117 -8.93 13.99 -11.91
N PRO A 118 -8.20 13.02 -12.52
CA PRO A 118 -8.07 11.68 -11.94
C PRO A 118 -7.39 11.66 -10.56
N VAL A 119 -6.39 12.52 -10.35
CA VAL A 119 -5.65 12.62 -9.08
C VAL A 119 -6.52 13.29 -8.01
N GLN A 120 -7.25 14.35 -8.38
CA GLN A 120 -8.24 14.97 -7.51
C GLN A 120 -9.32 13.97 -7.08
N GLY A 121 -9.79 13.11 -7.99
CA GLY A 121 -10.73 12.05 -7.67
C GLY A 121 -10.22 11.05 -6.63
N LEU A 122 -8.94 10.67 -6.70
CA LEU A 122 -8.31 9.82 -5.68
C LEU A 122 -8.24 10.51 -4.32
N ALA A 123 -7.86 11.79 -4.30
CA ALA A 123 -7.78 12.58 -3.08
C ALA A 123 -9.15 12.77 -2.42
N LEU A 124 -10.19 13.09 -3.21
CA LEU A 124 -11.58 13.22 -2.73
C LEU A 124 -12.12 11.89 -2.18
N CYS A 125 -11.90 10.78 -2.90
CA CYS A 125 -12.32 9.45 -2.45
C CYS A 125 -11.67 9.08 -1.12
N THR A 126 -10.36 9.33 -1.00
CA THR A 126 -9.62 9.09 0.24
C THR A 126 -10.14 9.97 1.39
N LEU A 127 -10.35 11.26 1.14
CA LEU A 127 -10.92 12.18 2.13
C LEU A 127 -12.31 11.73 2.59
N SER A 128 -13.16 11.23 1.69
CA SER A 128 -14.49 10.73 2.08
C SER A 128 -14.44 9.46 2.95
N THR A 129 -13.37 8.68 2.83
CA THR A 129 -13.19 7.42 3.56
C THR A 129 -12.49 7.61 4.89
N MET A 130 -11.53 8.53 4.96
CA MET A 130 -10.64 8.75 6.10
C MET A 130 -10.82 10.10 6.80
N GLY A 131 -11.75 10.92 6.32
CA GLY A 131 -11.92 12.30 6.78
C GLY A 131 -12.13 12.37 8.29
N SER A 132 -11.20 13.03 8.98
CA SER A 132 -11.32 13.37 10.40
C SER A 132 -11.85 14.80 10.55
N ALA A 133 -12.30 15.16 11.75
CA ALA A 133 -12.71 16.52 12.07
C ALA A 133 -11.56 17.55 11.88
N GLU A 134 -10.30 17.11 11.92
CA GLU A 134 -9.12 17.97 11.72
C GLU A 134 -8.84 18.27 10.23
N MET A 135 -9.49 17.56 9.31
CA MET A 135 -9.33 17.72 7.86
C MET A 135 -10.36 18.68 7.22
N CYS A 136 -11.35 19.13 7.99
CA CYS A 136 -12.38 20.11 7.59
C CYS A 136 -11.96 21.53 7.94
#